data_AF-A0A1C4YY28-F1
#
_entry.id   AF-A0A1C4YY28-F1
#
_cell.length_a   1.000
_cell.length_b   1.000
_cell.length_c   1.000
_cell.angle_alpha   90.00
_cell.angle_beta   90.00
_cell.angle_gamma   90.00
#
_symmetry.space_group_name_H-M   'P 1'
#
loop_
_entity.id
_entity.type
_entity.pdbx_description
1 polymer ?
#
loop_
_entity_poly.entity_id
_entity_poly.type
_entity_poly.pdbx_seq_one_letter_code
_entity_poly.pdbx_strand_id
1 'polypeptide(L)' 'MSIVNLVEKFGADGSLESSWVLPPDAVEPLRAHVDVTPQGWFVDVWPVTSDIAVIVQPWVAEPVEAESGAWFIGSVHTAG' A
#
# COMPACT_ATOMS: atom_id res chain seq x y z
N MET A 1 -4.93 -17.74 8.94
CA MET A 1 -5.44 -16.66 8.09
C MET A 1 -4.92 -15.37 8.67
N SER A 2 -4.02 -14.72 7.95
CA SER A 2 -3.35 -13.49 8.40
C SER A 2 -3.75 -12.36 7.45
N ILE A 3 -3.79 -11.13 7.94
CA ILE A 3 -4.00 -9.94 7.10
C ILE A 3 -2.63 -9.32 6.87
N VAL A 4 -2.31 -9.00 5.62
CA VAL A 4 -1.10 -8.28 5.25
C VAL A 4 -1.48 -6.98 4.56
N ASN A 5 -0.73 -5.93 4.86
CA ASN A 5 -0.80 -4.66 4.17
C ASN A 5 0.10 -4.70 2.96
N LEU A 6 -0.37 -4.13 1.87
CA LEU A 6 0.31 -4.14 0.59
C LEU A 6 0.41 -2.72 0.05
N VAL A 7 1.46 -2.50 -0.72
CA VAL A 7 1.49 -1.50 -1.78
C VAL A 7 1.50 -2.24 -3.10
N GLU A 8 0.66 -1.83 -4.03
CA GLU A 8 0.39 -2.48 -5.30
C GLU A 8 0.53 -1.49 -6.44
N LYS A 9 1.05 -1.98 -7.56
CA LYS A 9 1.14 -1.24 -8.82
C LYS A 9 0.35 -1.94 -9.90
N PHE A 10 -0.46 -1.18 -10.61
CA PHE A 10 -1.28 -1.64 -11.71
C PHE A 10 -0.82 -1.06 -13.05
N GLY A 11 -0.85 -1.88 -14.08
CA GLY A 11 -0.62 -1.44 -15.45
C GLY A 11 -1.79 -0.61 -15.98
N ALA A 12 -1.59 0.04 -17.12
CA ALA A 12 -2.65 0.83 -17.78
C ALA A 12 -3.88 0.01 -18.19
N ASP A 13 -3.74 -1.31 -18.29
CA ASP A 13 -4.82 -2.26 -18.56
C ASP A 13 -5.57 -2.72 -17.27
N GLY A 14 -5.16 -2.21 -16.10
CA GLY A 14 -5.71 -2.58 -14.81
C GLY A 14 -5.21 -3.92 -14.27
N SER A 15 -4.21 -4.55 -14.90
CA SER A 15 -3.58 -5.76 -14.39
C SER A 15 -2.62 -5.43 -13.24
N LEU A 16 -2.55 -6.29 -12.22
CA LEU A 16 -1.56 -6.16 -11.15
C LEU A 16 -0.18 -6.49 -11.71
N GLU A 17 0.72 -5.50 -11.75
CA GLU A 17 2.08 -5.68 -12.22
C GLU A 17 3.02 -6.12 -11.09
N SER A 18 2.84 -5.55 -9.89
CA SER A 18 3.71 -5.81 -8.75
C SER A 18 3.02 -5.50 -7.42
N SER A 19 3.43 -6.21 -6.37
CA SER A 19 2.98 -5.96 -5.01
C SER A 19 4.10 -6.18 -4.00
N TRP A 20 4.11 -5.38 -2.93
CA TRP A 20 5.07 -5.46 -1.84
C TRP A 20 4.35 -5.43 -0.50
N VAL A 21 4.81 -6.27 0.42
CA VAL A 21 4.25 -6.32 1.78
C VAL A 21 4.80 -5.16 2.60
N LEU A 22 3.89 -4.39 3.20
CA LEU A 22 4.22 -3.32 4.12
C LEU A 22 4.35 -3.89 5.55
N PRO A 23 5.50 -3.71 6.22
CA PRO A 23 5.66 -4.10 7.61
C PRO A 23 4.85 -3.16 8.53
N PRO A 24 4.59 -3.55 9.79
CA PRO A 24 3.89 -2.69 10.75
C PRO A 24 4.51 -1.29 10.90
N ASP A 25 5.83 -1.18 10.82
CA ASP A 25 6.56 0.10 10.91
C ASP A 25 6.21 1.09 9.78
N ALA A 26 5.74 0.58 8.64
CA ALA A 26 5.24 1.39 7.53
C ALA A 26 3.82 1.92 7.77
N VAL A 27 3.03 1.24 8.59
CA VAL A 27 1.60 1.51 8.77
C VAL A 27 1.37 2.72 9.66
N GLU A 28 2.16 2.85 10.73
CA GLU A 28 1.98 3.92 11.71
C GLU A 28 2.03 5.33 11.08
N PRO A 29 3.01 5.70 10.24
CA PRO A 29 3.00 6.99 9.56
C PRO A 29 1.85 7.15 8.55
N LEU A 30 1.33 6.05 7.98
CA LEU A 30 0.20 6.10 7.03
C LEU A 30 -1.14 6.45 7.70
N ARG A 31 -1.28 6.29 9.01
CA ARG A 31 -2.51 6.62 9.75
C ARG A 31 -2.94 8.08 9.62
N ALA A 32 -2.01 8.99 9.27
CA ALA A 32 -2.33 10.39 9.02
C ALA A 32 -2.99 10.64 7.65
N HIS A 33 -2.94 9.66 6.74
CA HIS A 33 -3.34 9.79 5.33
C HIS A 33 -4.48 8.86 4.95
N VAL A 34 -4.64 7.74 5.64
CA VAL A 34 -5.65 6.72 5.33
C VAL A 34 -6.28 6.15 6.59
N ASP A 35 -7.47 5.57 6.44
CA ASP A 35 -8.13 4.88 7.54
C ASP A 35 -7.49 3.52 7.81
N VAL A 36 -7.02 3.36 9.03
CA VAL A 36 -6.37 2.15 9.54
C VAL A 36 -7.10 1.68 10.78
N THR A 37 -7.40 0.39 10.87
CA THR A 37 -8.04 -0.20 12.04
C THR A 37 -7.14 -0.13 13.29
N PRO A 38 -7.71 -0.32 14.49
CA PRO A 38 -6.92 -0.37 15.73
C PRO A 38 -5.81 -1.42 15.71
N GLN A 39 -5.98 -2.48 14.92
CA GLN A 39 -5.03 -3.56 14.80
C GLN A 39 -4.03 -3.40 13.64
N GLY A 40 -4.13 -2.31 12.87
CA GLY A 40 -3.08 -1.91 11.93
C GLY A 40 -3.27 -2.38 10.49
N TRP A 41 -4.49 -2.62 10.02
CA TRP A 41 -4.76 -2.86 8.59
C TRP A 41 -5.59 -1.74 7.97
N PHE A 42 -5.39 -1.51 6.69
CA PHE A 42 -6.15 -0.52 5.93
C PHE A 42 -7.61 -0.95 5.83
N VAL A 43 -8.51 0.02 6.01
CA VAL A 43 -9.96 -0.22 5.93
C VAL A 43 -10.40 -0.41 4.47
N ASP A 44 -9.78 0.33 3.56
CA ASP A 44 -10.09 0.38 2.13
C ASP A 44 -8.80 0.32 1.30
N VAL A 45 -8.97 0.31 -0.03
CA VAL A 45 -7.88 0.56 -0.98
C VAL A 45 -7.76 2.06 -1.23
N TRP A 46 -6.56 2.60 -1.08
CA TRP A 46 -6.28 4.03 -1.21
C TRP A 46 -5.29 4.29 -2.34
N PRO A 47 -5.51 5.31 -3.19
CA PRO A 47 -4.50 5.73 -4.15
C PRO A 47 -3.29 6.29 -3.41
N VAL A 48 -2.09 5.99 -3.91
CA VAL A 48 -0.84 6.54 -3.39
C VAL A 48 -0.73 8.01 -3.80
N THR A 49 -0.71 8.90 -2.81
CA THR A 49 -0.37 10.32 -2.97
C THR A 49 1.14 10.53 -2.85
N SER A 50 1.62 11.75 -3.14
CA SER A 50 3.04 12.10 -2.94
C SER A 50 3.52 11.87 -1.49
N ASP A 51 2.70 12.18 -0.49
CA ASP A 51 3.05 11.93 0.92
C ASP A 51 3.14 10.43 1.24
N ILE A 52 2.17 9.65 0.75
CA ILE A 52 2.16 8.19 0.90
C ILE A 52 3.37 7.57 0.19
N ALA A 53 3.73 8.06 -0.99
CA ALA A 53 4.87 7.56 -1.76
C ALA A 53 6.18 7.69 -0.97
N VAL A 54 6.42 8.85 -0.34
CA VAL A 54 7.60 9.06 0.52
C VAL A 54 7.62 8.07 1.68
N ILE A 55 6.46 7.82 2.29
CA ILE A 55 6.33 6.85 3.38
C ILE A 55 6.68 5.47 2.86
N VAL A 56 6.03 4.97 1.81
CA VAL A 56 6.16 3.55 1.39
C VAL A 56 7.42 3.22 0.61
N GLN A 57 8.09 4.22 0.02
CA GLN A 57 9.27 4.03 -0.85
C GLN A 57 10.36 3.10 -0.29
N PRO A 58 10.70 3.10 1.02
CA PRO A 58 11.71 2.21 1.58
C PRO A 58 11.39 0.71 1.46
N TRP A 59 10.12 0.35 1.27
CA TRP A 59 9.66 -1.04 1.16
C TRP A 59 9.32 -1.47 -0.26
N VAL A 60 9.45 -0.56 -1.23
CA VAL A 60 9.20 -0.80 -2.64
C VAL A 60 10.52 -0.86 -3.40
N ALA A 61 10.69 -1.89 -4.22
CA ALA A 61 11.94 -2.12 -4.96
C ALA A 61 12.15 -1.15 -6.14
N GLU A 62 11.10 -0.42 -6.53
CA GLU A 62 11.09 0.53 -7.64
C GLU A 62 10.59 1.92 -7.21
N PRO A 63 10.87 2.98 -7.97
CA PRO A 63 10.39 4.32 -7.67
C PRO A 63 8.86 4.38 -7.67
N VAL A 64 8.28 4.88 -6.58
CA VAL A 64 6.84 5.04 -6.44
C VAL A 64 6.43 6.36 -7.07
N GLU A 65 5.76 6.27 -8.22
CA GLU A 65 5.32 7.43 -9.01
C GLU A 65 3.86 7.77 -8.69
N ALA A 66 3.60 8.53 -7.62
CA ALA A 66 2.24 8.90 -7.21
C ALA A 66 1.39 9.54 -8.33
N GLU A 67 2.02 10.40 -9.14
CA GLU A 67 1.35 11.12 -10.23
C GLU A 67 0.93 10.22 -11.41
N SER A 68 1.40 8.97 -11.46
CA SER A 68 1.02 8.01 -12.50
C SER A 68 -0.41 7.49 -12.34
N GLY A 69 -0.99 7.57 -11.13
CA GLY A 69 -2.28 6.96 -10.80
C GLY A 69 -2.27 5.42 -10.80
N ALA A 70 -1.10 4.79 -10.91
CA ALA A 70 -0.93 3.34 -10.99
C ALA A 70 -0.80 2.66 -9.62
N TRP A 71 -0.63 3.44 -8.54
CA TRP A 71 -0.18 2.95 -7.24
C TRP A 71 -1.26 3.02 -6.18
N PHE A 72 -1.41 1.94 -5.42
CA PHE A 72 -2.43 1.81 -4.37
C PHE A 72 -1.86 1.13 -3.12
N ILE A 73 -2.44 1.42 -1.96
CA ILE A 73 -2.23 0.65 -0.73
C ILE A 73 -3.53 0.02 -0.27
N GLY A 74 -3.44 -1.18 0.30
CA GLY A 74 -4.61 -1.94 0.72
C GLY A 74 -4.23 -3.16 1.56
N SER A 75 -5.23 -3.90 2.03
CA SER A 75 -5.02 -5.08 2.87
C SER A 75 -5.68 -6.31 2.26
N VAL A 76 -5.01 -7.45 2.32
CA VAL A 76 -5.54 -8.73 1.82
C VAL A 76 -5.46 -9.82 2.88
N HIS A 77 -6.43 -10.74 2.85
CA HIS A 77 -6.38 -11.97 3.62
C HIS A 77 -5.51 -13.01 2.92
N THR A 78 -4.48 -13.49 3.61
CA THR A 78 -3.68 -14.63 3.15
C THR A 78 -4.20 -15.91 3.79
N ALA A 79 -4.46 -16.92 2.96
CA ALA A 79 -4.60 -18.29 3.42
C ALA A 79 -3.24 -18.74 3.94
N GLY A 80 -3.21 -19.18 5.20
CA GLY A 80 -2.01 -19.72 5.84
C GLY A 80 -1.79 -21.18 5.47
#